data_AF-A0A0Q5WFR9-F1
#
_entry.id   AF-A0A0Q5WFR9-F1
#
_cell.length_a   1.000
_cell.length_b   1.000
_cell.length_c   1.000
_cell.angle_alpha   90.00
_cell.angle_beta   90.00
_cell.angle_gamma   90.00
#
_symmetry.space_group_name_H-M   'P 1'
#
loop_
_entity.id
_entity.type
_entity.pdbx_description
1 polymer ?
#
loop_
_entity_poly.entity_id
_entity_poly.type
_entity_poly.pdbx_seq_one_letter_code
_entity_poly.pdbx_strand_id
1 'polypeptide(L)'
;MRMNWNGFGSWRTILIVSVAASDGMEAEKRLDIPPFEATADPLRAYFPVSMLAGRRGDDEAAWFEIALVLETAEPVIDWRIEWDSSAF
;
A
#
# COMPACT_ATOMS: atom_id res chain seq x y z
N MET A 1 -0.58 13.87 -16.01
CA MET A 1 0.18 13.42 -14.82
C MET A 1 0.97 14.61 -14.29
N ARG A 2 0.60 15.20 -13.14
CA ARG A 2 1.27 16.39 -12.58
C ARG A 2 2.31 15.93 -11.56
N MET A 3 3.58 16.28 -11.83
CA MET A 3 4.76 15.98 -11.01
C MET A 3 4.79 16.83 -9.74
N ASN A 4 4.99 16.20 -8.59
CA ASN A 4 5.42 16.86 -7.36
C ASN A 4 6.88 16.44 -7.10
N TRP A 5 7.82 17.34 -7.43
CA TRP A 5 9.26 17.12 -7.27
C TRP A 5 9.75 17.92 -6.06
N ASN A 6 10.13 17.23 -4.99
CA ASN A 6 10.63 17.81 -3.75
C ASN A 6 12.16 17.69 -3.66
N GLY A 7 12.87 18.25 -4.64
CA GLY A 7 14.22 18.83 -4.51
C GLY A 7 15.40 18.01 -3.95
N PHE A 8 15.23 16.74 -3.55
CA PHE A 8 16.25 15.96 -2.81
C PHE A 8 16.56 14.58 -3.42
N GLY A 9 16.11 14.29 -4.63
CA GLY A 9 16.42 13.03 -5.31
C GLY A 9 15.67 11.80 -4.77
N SER A 10 14.78 11.97 -3.79
CA SER A 10 13.84 10.95 -3.34
C SER A 10 12.56 11.00 -4.17
N TRP A 11 12.13 9.83 -4.63
CA TRP A 11 10.88 9.63 -5.36
C TRP A 11 9.84 9.13 -4.37
N ARG A 12 8.63 9.71 -4.41
CA ARG A 12 7.53 9.26 -3.55
C ARG A 12 6.63 8.34 -4.34
N THR A 13 6.69 7.06 -4.04
CA THR A 13 5.77 6.06 -4.57
C THR A 13 4.58 5.94 -3.62
N ILE A 14 3.38 5.84 -4.17
CA ILE A 14 2.15 5.56 -3.43
C ILE A 14 1.57 4.28 -4.02
N LEU A 15 1.64 3.19 -3.25
CA LEU A 15 1.02 1.92 -3.62
C LEU A 15 -0.36 1.83 -2.99
N ILE A 16 -1.34 1.42 -3.79
CA ILE A 16 -2.67 1.12 -3.28
C ILE A 16 -2.71 -0.36 -2.94
N VAL A 17 -2.82 -0.67 -1.66
CA VAL A 17 -2.96 -2.04 -1.16
C VAL A 17 -4.43 -2.27 -0.87
N SER A 18 -5.00 -3.35 -1.41
CA SER A 18 -6.34 -3.78 -1.06
C SER A 18 -6.30 -5.09 -0.27
N VAL A 19 -7.15 -5.17 0.74
CA VAL A 19 -7.33 -6.36 1.60
C VAL A 19 -8.80 -6.70 1.68
N ALA A 20 -9.14 -7.94 2.05
CA ALA A 20 -10.51 -8.28 2.40
C ALA A 20 -11.02 -7.37 3.53
N ALA A 21 -12.24 -6.83 3.41
CA ALA A 21 -12.75 -5.89 4.41
C ALA A 21 -12.90 -6.51 5.82
N SER A 22 -13.05 -7.84 5.92
CA SER A 22 -13.00 -8.56 7.20
C SER A 22 -11.67 -8.36 7.94
N ASP A 23 -10.59 -8.18 7.19
CA ASP A 23 -9.23 -8.02 7.72
C ASP A 23 -8.82 -6.55 7.81
N GLY A 24 -9.69 -5.62 7.39
CA GLY A 24 -9.36 -4.19 7.28
C GLY A 24 -8.89 -3.58 8.60
N MET A 25 -9.47 -3.96 9.73
CA MET A 25 -9.06 -3.46 11.05
C MET A 25 -7.66 -3.94 11.45
N GLU A 26 -7.34 -5.20 11.15
CA GLU A 26 -6.01 -5.74 11.43
C GLU A 26 -4.97 -5.17 10.46
N ALA A 27 -5.34 -5.01 9.19
CA ALA A 27 -4.50 -4.34 8.19
C ALA A 27 -4.21 -2.87 8.56
N GLU A 28 -5.22 -2.12 9.03
CA GLU A 28 -5.06 -0.74 9.53
C GLU A 28 -4.06 -0.69 10.68
N LYS A 29 -4.19 -1.61 11.65
CA LYS A 29 -3.28 -1.70 12.80
C LYS A 29 -1.85 -2.05 12.39
N ARG A 30 -1.68 -2.95 11.40
CA ARG A 30 -0.37 -3.41 10.95
C ARG A 30 0.33 -2.39 10.06
N LEU A 31 -0.41 -1.72 9.18
CA LEU A 31 0.11 -0.69 8.27
C LEU A 31 0.21 0.69 8.95
N ASP A 32 -0.45 0.88 10.09
CA ASP A 32 -0.59 2.16 10.81
C ASP A 32 -1.14 3.29 9.92
N ILE A 33 -2.05 2.93 9.01
CA ILE A 33 -2.65 3.83 8.01
C ILE A 33 -4.14 3.48 7.90
N PRO A 34 -5.06 4.46 7.95
CA PRO A 34 -6.48 4.20 7.77
C PRO A 34 -6.82 3.89 6.29
N PRO A 35 -7.83 3.06 6.01
CA PRO A 35 -8.30 2.86 4.65
C PRO A 35 -8.96 4.14 4.11
N PHE A 36 -8.74 4.46 2.83
CA PHE A 36 -9.35 5.64 2.19
C PHE A 36 -10.67 5.32 1.48
N GLU A 37 -10.92 4.05 1.18
CA GLU A 37 -12.16 3.59 0.54
C GLU A 37 -12.47 2.15 0.95
N ALA A 38 -13.76 1.85 1.08
CA ALA A 38 -14.29 0.49 1.16
C ALA A 38 -15.28 0.33 0.00
N THR A 39 -14.86 -0.32 -1.09
CA THR A 39 -15.74 -0.54 -2.25
C THR A 39 -16.57 -1.80 -2.06
N ALA A 40 -17.77 -1.82 -2.65
CA ALA A 40 -18.62 -3.00 -2.67
C ALA A 40 -18.28 -3.91 -3.86
N ASP A 41 -18.06 -5.19 -3.53
CA ASP A 41 -18.01 -6.40 -4.37
C ASP A 41 -16.72 -6.72 -5.17
N PRO A 42 -15.80 -7.56 -4.63
CA PRO A 42 -15.77 -8.05 -3.25
C PRO A 42 -15.47 -6.90 -2.28
N LEU A 43 -16.09 -6.91 -1.09
CA LEU A 43 -15.87 -5.86 -0.08
C LEU A 43 -14.39 -5.85 0.31
N ARG A 44 -13.66 -4.83 -0.16
CA ARG A 44 -12.23 -4.66 0.10
C ARG A 44 -11.97 -3.29 0.71
N ALA A 45 -11.01 -3.24 1.63
CA ALA A 45 -10.50 -2.01 2.22
C ALA A 45 -9.20 -1.62 1.49
N TYR A 46 -9.08 -0.34 1.13
CA TYR A 46 -7.97 0.17 0.33
C TYR A 46 -7.08 1.11 1.15
N PHE A 47 -5.78 0.83 1.16
CA PHE A 47 -4.78 1.52 1.96
C PHE A 47 -3.76 2.21 1.04
N PRO A 48 -3.53 3.53 1.19
CA PRO A 48 -2.54 4.24 0.41
C PRO A 48 -1.19 4.19 1.12
N VAL A 49 -0.36 3.22 0.77
CA VAL A 49 0.97 3.04 1.37
C VAL A 49 1.97 3.93 0.66
N SER A 50 2.39 5.02 1.31
CA SER A 50 3.39 5.94 0.75
C SER A 50 4.79 5.56 1.20
N MET A 51 5.72 5.41 0.25
CA MET A 51 7.13 5.11 0.54
C MET A 51 8.06 6.12 -0.12
N LEU A 52 9.19 6.37 0.55
CA LEU A 52 10.27 7.18 0.01
C LEU A 52 11.28 6.24 -0.66
N ALA A 53 11.24 6.19 -1.98
CA ALA A 53 12.22 5.45 -2.76
C ALA A 53 13.45 6.33 -3.04
N GLY A 54 14.65 5.77 -2.82
CA GLY A 54 15.90 6.45 -3.17
C GLY A 54 16.15 6.52 -4.67
N ARG A 55 15.42 5.72 -5.47
CA ARG A 55 15.47 5.67 -6.93
C ARG A 55 14.08 5.38 -7.49
N ARG A 56 13.84 5.81 -8.72
CA ARG A 56 12.61 5.50 -9.46
C ARG A 56 12.58 4.01 -9.81
N GLY A 57 11.47 3.32 -9.51
CA GLY A 57 11.30 1.88 -9.78
C GLY A 57 11.74 0.95 -8.64
N ASP A 58 11.91 1.47 -7.42
CA ASP A 58 12.20 0.67 -6.21
C ASP A 58 10.93 0.04 -5.61
N ASP A 59 10.00 -0.34 -6.50
CA ASP A 59 8.67 -0.83 -6.14
C ASP A 59 8.74 -2.23 -5.52
N GLU A 60 9.83 -2.95 -5.76
CA GLU A 60 10.14 -4.25 -5.15
C GLU A 60 10.42 -4.13 -3.65
N ALA A 61 11.21 -3.13 -3.23
CA ALA A 61 11.43 -2.86 -1.81
C ALA A 61 10.12 -2.48 -1.11
N ALA A 62 9.28 -1.70 -1.81
CA ALA A 62 7.99 -1.31 -1.28
C ALA A 62 7.02 -2.49 -1.14
N TRP A 63 6.97 -3.37 -2.14
CA TRP A 63 6.22 -4.62 -2.07
C TRP A 63 6.72 -5.53 -0.93
N PHE A 64 8.04 -5.65 -0.75
CA PHE A 64 8.63 -6.51 0.28
C PHE A 64 8.25 -6.06 1.70
N GLU A 65 8.30 -4.76 1.98
CA GLU A 65 7.89 -4.21 3.28
C GLU A 65 6.40 -4.45 3.56
N ILE A 66 5.54 -4.30 2.55
CA ILE A 66 4.10 -4.60 2.68
C ILE A 66 3.88 -6.10 2.95
N ALA A 67 4.56 -6.96 2.20
CA ALA A 67 4.48 -8.41 2.37
C ALA A 67 4.95 -8.84 3.77
N LEU A 68 6.05 -8.25 4.26
CA LEU A 68 6.55 -8.53 5.59
C LEU A 68 5.49 -8.23 6.65
N VAL A 69 4.82 -7.09 6.54
CA VAL A 69 3.81 -6.65 7.51
C VAL A 69 2.53 -7.48 7.44
N LEU A 70 2.06 -7.86 6.25
CA LEU A 70 0.77 -8.50 6.06
C LEU A 70 0.82 -10.05 6.04
N GLU A 71 1.95 -10.66 5.67
CA GLU A 71 2.09 -12.12 5.54
C GLU A 71 2.80 -12.79 6.72
N THR A 72 3.67 -12.09 7.46
CA THR A 72 4.46 -12.74 8.52
C THR A 72 3.78 -12.80 9.89
N ALA A 73 2.73 -12.00 10.08
CA ALA A 73 1.95 -11.98 11.32
C ALA A 73 0.66 -12.80 11.18
N GLU A 74 0.30 -13.57 12.23
CA GLU A 74 -0.97 -14.30 12.27
C GLU A 74 -2.14 -13.38 12.73
N PRO A 75 -3.31 -13.45 12.07
CA PRO A 75 -3.61 -14.24 10.87
C PRO A 75 -2.97 -13.66 9.62
N VAL A 76 -2.64 -14.51 8.65
CA VAL A 76 -2.23 -14.08 7.31
C VAL A 76 -3.41 -13.33 6.67
N ILE A 77 -3.15 -12.13 6.18
CA ILE A 77 -4.16 -11.28 5.54
C ILE A 77 -4.13 -11.53 4.03
N ASP A 78 -5.27 -11.73 3.39
CA ASP A 78 -5.35 -11.76 1.92
C ASP A 78 -5.23 -10.33 1.38
N TRP A 79 -4.12 -10.01 0.72
CA TRP A 79 -3.80 -8.68 0.24
C TRP A 79 -3.30 -8.70 -1.21
N ARG A 80 -3.44 -7.56 -1.91
CA ARG A 80 -2.84 -7.36 -3.24
C ARG A 80 -2.56 -5.88 -3.49
N ILE A 81 -1.64 -5.60 -4.40
CA ILE A 81 -1.39 -4.24 -4.89
C ILE A 81 -2.32 -3.97 -6.09
N GLU A 82 -3.04 -2.88 -6.03
CA GLU A 82 -3.84 -2.33 -7.12
C GLU A 82 -2.94 -1.41 -7.95
N TRP A 83 -2.18 -2.00 -8.88
CA TRP A 83 -1.17 -1.30 -9.68
C TRP A 83 -1.76 -0.16 -10.51
N ASP A 84 -2.96 -0.33 -11.06
CA ASP A 84 -3.64 0.70 -11.87
C ASP A 84 -4.05 1.94 -11.06
N SER A 85 -4.21 1.78 -9.74
CA SER A 85 -4.56 2.86 -8.81
C SER A 85 -3.33 3.48 -8.14
N SER A 86 -2.14 2.90 -8.34
CA SER A 86 -0.88 3.32 -7.71
C SER A 86 -0.20 4.45 -8.48
N ALA A 87 0.58 5.28 -7.78
CA ALA A 87 1.28 6.42 -8.35
C ALA A 87 2.80 6.35 -8.08
N PHE A 88 3.60 6.69 -9.09
CA PHE A 88 5.06 6.60 -9.11
C PHE A 88 5.70 7.92 -9.58
#